data_AF-A0A363MUF8-F1
#
_entry.id   AF-A0A363MUF8-F1
#
_cell.length_a   1.000
_cell.length_b   1.000
_cell.length_c   1.000
_cell.angle_alpha   90.00
_cell.angle_beta   90.00
_cell.angle_gamma   90.00
#
_symmetry.space_group_name_H-M   'P 1'
#
loop_
_entity.id
_entity.type
_entity.pdbx_description
1 polymer ?
#
loop_
_entity_poly.entity_id
_entity_poly.type
_entity_poly.pdbx_seq_one_letter_code
_entity_poly.pdbx_strand_id
1 'polypeptide(L)' 'MEQKIHQGRNVKRFREMLNIKQEGLAYDLGEDWNQKKISLLEQKDV' A
#
# COMPACT_ATOMS: atom_id res chain seq x y z
N MET A 1 2.93 -18.40 -18.68
CA MET A 1 3.64 -17.50 -17.76
C MET A 1 2.71 -17.27 -16.58
N GLU A 2 3.07 -17.73 -15.38
CA GLU A 2 2.34 -17.35 -14.17
C GLU A 2 2.34 -15.83 -14.07
N GLN A 3 1.15 -15.23 -14.01
CA GLN A 3 1.05 -13.80 -13.74
C GLN A 3 1.49 -13.59 -12.29
N LYS A 4 2.74 -13.14 -12.09
CA LYS A 4 3.20 -12.73 -10.76
C LYS A 4 2.33 -11.57 -10.28
N ILE A 5 1.55 -11.80 -9.22
CA ILE A 5 0.73 -10.76 -8.60
C ILE A 5 1.64 -9.83 -7.80
N HIS A 6 1.65 -8.55 -8.15
CA HIS A 6 2.42 -7.52 -7.43
C HIS A 6 1.55 -6.89 -6.33
N GLN A 7 1.58 -7.45 -5.13
CA GLN A 7 0.74 -6.99 -4.01
C GLN A 7 0.99 -5.52 -3.64
N GLY A 8 2.26 -5.09 -3.57
CA GLY A 8 2.59 -3.68 -3.26
C GLY A 8 2.01 -2.69 -4.28
N ARG A 9 2.09 -3.04 -5.57
CA ARG A 9 1.51 -2.21 -6.65
C ARG A 9 -0.02 -2.16 -6.59
N ASN A 10 -0.66 -3.25 -6.20
CA ASN A 10 -2.11 -3.29 -6.02
C ASN A 10 -2.56 -2.40 -4.86
N VAL A 11 -1.87 -2.46 -3.71
CA VAL A 11 -2.12 -1.59 -2.55
C VAL A 11 -2.01 -0.12 -2.95
N LYS A 12 -0.94 0.25 -3.67
CA LYS A 12 -0.76 1.63 -4.17
C LYS A 12 -1.92 2.08 -5.06
N ARG A 13 -2.34 1.23 -6.01
CA ARG A 13 -3.46 1.53 -6.93
C ARG A 13 -4.76 1.76 -6.16
N PHE A 14 -5.11 0.89 -5.22
CA PHE A 14 -6.34 1.07 -4.44
C PHE A 14 -6.30 2.35 -3.59
N ARG A 15 -5.17 2.65 -2.96
CA ARG A 15 -5.00 3.90 -2.20
C ARG A 15 -5.22 5.14 -3.07
N GLU A 16 -4.64 5.15 -4.26
CA GLU A 16 -4.78 6.25 -5.23
C GLU A 16 -6.20 6.36 -5.79
N MET A 17 -6.88 5.23 -6.04
CA MET A 17 -8.29 5.21 -6.45
C MET A 17 -9.23 5.79 -5.38
N LEU A 18 -8.91 5.60 -4.10
CA LEU A 18 -9.64 6.19 -2.98
C LEU A 18 -9.26 7.66 -2.70
N ASN A 19 -8.28 8.20 -3.44
CA ASN A 19 -7.75 9.55 -3.27
C ASN A 19 -7.27 9.86 -1.83
N ILE A 20 -6.67 8.87 -1.16
CA ILE A 20 -6.13 9.03 0.19
C ILE A 20 -4.60 9.05 0.19
N LYS A 21 -4.01 9.81 1.12
CA LYS A 21 -2.57 9.83 1.35
C LYS A 21 -2.14 8.56 2.09
N GLN A 22 -0.84 8.25 2.08
CA GLN A 22 -0.29 7.09 2.79
C GLN A 22 -0.51 7.20 4.31
N GLU A 23 -0.49 8.41 4.87
CA GLU A 23 -0.84 8.70 6.25
C GLU A 23 -2.29 8.33 6.57
N GLY A 24 -3.22 8.59 5.64
CA GLY A 24 -4.63 8.23 5.80
C GLY A 24 -4.83 6.72 5.82
N LEU A 25 -4.23 6.02 4.85
CA LEU A 25 -4.27 4.55 4.85
C LEU A 25 -3.59 3.95 6.09
N ALA A 26 -2.50 4.53 6.58
CA ALA A 26 -1.85 4.09 7.80
C ALA A 26 -2.77 4.28 9.04
N TYR A 27 -3.46 5.41 9.12
CA TYR A 27 -4.42 5.69 10.18
C TYR A 27 -5.54 4.64 10.21
N ASP A 28 -6.12 4.31 9.06
CA ASP A 28 -7.20 3.32 8.95
C ASP A 28 -6.78 1.89 9.33
N LEU A 29 -5.48 1.56 9.19
CA LEU A 29 -4.93 0.25 9.54
C LEU A 29 -4.48 0.14 11.02
N GLY A 30 -4.52 1.25 11.77
CA GLY A 30 -4.27 1.27 13.22
C GLY A 30 -2.81 1.49 13.64
N GLU A 31 -2.55 1.35 14.94
CA GLU A 31 -1.33 1.82 15.62
C GLU A 31 -0.02 1.18 15.12
N ASP A 32 -0.11 -0.02 14.56
CA ASP A 32 1.05 -0.70 13.96
C ASP A 32 1.44 -0.12 12.60
N TRP A 33 0.65 0.77 12.03
CA TRP A 33 0.89 1.32 10.70
C TRP A 33 1.30 2.78 10.77
N ASN A 34 2.22 3.14 9.90
CA ASN A 34 2.65 4.51 9.68
C ASN A 34 2.97 4.71 8.19
N GLN A 35 3.10 5.96 7.77
CA GLN A 35 3.37 6.31 6.38
C GLN A 35 4.59 5.57 5.80
N LYS A 36 5.67 5.42 6.59
CA LYS A 36 6.88 4.70 6.16
C LYS A 36 6.61 3.22 5.91
N LYS A 37 5.83 2.54 6.76
CA LYS A 37 5.43 1.13 6.58
C LYS A 37 4.56 0.96 5.33
N ILE A 38 3.65 1.89 5.05
CA ILE A 38 2.85 1.88 3.80
C ILE A 38 3.75 2.06 2.59
N SER A 39 4.68 3.02 2.62
CA SER A 39 5.63 3.24 1.52
C SER A 39 6.48 1.99 1.23
N LEU A 40 6.96 1.30 2.26
CA LEU A 40 7.70 0.04 2.11
C LEU A 40 6.81 -1.08 1.54
N LEU A 41 5.55 -1.18 1.99
CA LEU A 41 4.59 -2.14 1.46
C LEU A 41 4.33 -1.92 -0.04
N GLU A 42 4.15 -0.67 -0.46
CA GLU A 42 3.88 -0.31 -1.85
C GLU A 42 5.09 -0.56 -2.78
N GLN A 43 6.31 -0.56 -2.24
CA GLN A 43 7.56 -0.81 -2.98
C GLN A 43 7.96 -2.29 -3.07
N LYS A 44 7.36 -3.17 -2.26
CA LYS A 44 7.67 -4.61 -2.33
C LYS A 44 7.24 -5.18 -3.69
N ASP A 45 8.23 -5.58 -4.49
CA ASP A 45 8.02 -6.38 -5.69
C ASP A 45 8.07 -7.87 -5.30
N VAL A 46 6.93 -8.54 -5.49
CA VAL A 46 6.62 -10.00 -5.44
C VAL A 46 7.38 -10.82 -4.41
#